data_AF-A0A4Q5X4G0-F1
#
_entry.id   AF-A0A4Q5X4G0-F1
#
_cell.length_a   1.000
_cell.length_b   1.000
_cell.length_c   1.000
_cell.angle_alpha   90.00
_cell.angle_beta   90.00
_cell.angle_gamma   90.00
#
_symmetry.space_group_name_H-M   'P 1'
#
loop_
_entity.id
_entity.type
_entity.pdbx_description
1 polymer ?
#
loop_
_entity_poly.entity_id
_entity_poly.type
_entity_poly.pdbx_seq_one_letter_code
_entity_poly.pdbx_strand_id
1 'polypeptide(L)'
;MVVDSASEVVDKLRELPDIAALSGLVTRVSLASAVLRRPDLASKFHAPAAESLATLQAAGISAEQAQTPFGNPLTALEHGPEGPAERQLLGALLAIGVSKGLPEGEGGRDALAADLVWLATHTTIDALAFLDAALQEGASGMWEALAHVARDPEAIAPEFGRAEALIAAAAIAVSGSEVAHRARLHLSHAATDSGVRALASGAVTANAERLDGEMSLPPFGPVVTALLTVTLVLFALQVGRVVLRWVLAFKRPASISIGPNGLELNQRTELLGKVLRERSIVVPLGSLVRVTRETRYARVGMYVGLVALVVGSYFGMGLFVDAIRVPGGSASLFGLAVLMMVLGLALDFTFSNAADTVRGKCRMLVVPQRGRVFCLGSLDPARADAMLSTIAEAARA
;
A
#
# COMPACT_ATOMS: atom_id res chain seq x y z
N MET A 1 -9.09 -7.17 -16.34
CA MET A 1 -8.08 -8.18 -16.66
C MET A 1 -7.06 -8.11 -15.54
N VAL A 2 -6.95 -9.15 -14.72
CA VAL A 2 -5.96 -9.18 -13.63
C VAL A 2 -4.58 -9.22 -14.28
N VAL A 3 -3.65 -8.40 -13.81
CA VAL A 3 -2.27 -8.44 -14.30
C VAL A 3 -1.63 -9.66 -13.66
N ASP A 4 -1.32 -10.67 -14.47
CA ASP A 4 -0.60 -11.86 -14.01
C ASP A 4 0.73 -11.44 -13.37
N SER A 5 1.16 -12.17 -12.34
CA SER A 5 2.43 -11.91 -11.67
C SER A 5 3.61 -12.20 -12.62
N ALA A 6 4.75 -11.54 -12.40
CA ALA A 6 5.94 -11.75 -13.25
C ALA A 6 6.40 -13.21 -13.29
N SER A 7 6.31 -13.93 -12.16
CA SER A 7 6.61 -15.36 -12.08
C SER A 7 5.64 -16.20 -12.89
N GLU A 8 4.34 -15.92 -12.79
CA GLU A 8 3.32 -16.66 -13.54
C GLU A 8 3.46 -16.49 -15.06
N VAL A 9 3.80 -15.29 -15.52
CA VAL A 9 4.07 -15.03 -16.95
C VAL A 9 5.28 -15.84 -17.42
N VAL A 10 6.39 -15.82 -16.67
CA VAL A 10 7.61 -16.56 -17.03
C VAL A 10 7.37 -18.07 -17.02
N ASP A 11 6.65 -18.60 -16.05
CA ASP A 11 6.36 -20.04 -15.95
C ASP A 11 5.48 -20.51 -17.11
N LYS A 12 4.40 -19.78 -17.42
CA LYS A 12 3.54 -20.06 -18.59
C LYS A 12 4.34 -20.02 -19.91
N LEU A 13 5.29 -19.10 -20.06
CA LEU A 13 6.12 -19.02 -21.26
C LEU A 13 7.13 -20.16 -21.37
N ARG A 14 7.67 -20.66 -20.24
CA ARG A 14 8.59 -21.81 -20.22
C ARG A 14 7.94 -23.12 -20.69
N GLU A 15 6.63 -23.24 -20.57
CA GLU A 15 5.86 -24.40 -21.03
C GLU A 15 5.66 -24.43 -22.57
N LEU A 16 5.97 -23.35 -23.29
CA LEU A 16 5.79 -23.28 -24.73
C LEU A 16 6.85 -24.12 -25.48
N PRO A 17 6.47 -24.86 -26.54
CA PRO A 17 7.40 -25.72 -27.28
C PRO A 17 8.54 -24.93 -27.95
N ASP A 18 8.24 -23.75 -28.50
CA ASP A 18 9.18 -22.92 -29.26
C ASP A 18 9.86 -21.82 -28.42
N ILE A 19 9.79 -21.92 -27.07
CA ILE A 19 10.30 -20.88 -26.17
C ILE A 19 11.77 -20.55 -26.41
N ALA A 20 12.60 -21.55 -26.72
CA ALA A 20 14.02 -21.33 -26.98
C ALA A 20 14.27 -20.47 -28.23
N ALA A 21 13.51 -20.72 -29.30
CA ALA A 21 13.61 -19.95 -30.54
C ALA A 21 13.08 -18.52 -30.32
N LEU A 22 11.92 -18.37 -29.67
CA LEU A 22 11.29 -17.08 -29.41
C LEU A 22 12.13 -16.19 -28.47
N SER A 23 12.57 -16.72 -27.33
CA SER A 23 13.42 -15.98 -26.38
C SER A 23 14.78 -15.60 -26.97
N GLY A 24 15.40 -16.49 -27.74
CA GLY A 24 16.65 -16.21 -28.44
C GLY A 24 16.51 -15.12 -29.50
N LEU A 25 15.40 -15.12 -30.24
CA LEU A 25 15.08 -14.10 -31.23
C LEU A 25 14.87 -12.72 -30.58
N VAL A 26 14.00 -12.63 -29.57
CA VAL A 26 13.74 -11.38 -28.84
C VAL A 26 15.04 -10.84 -28.25
N THR A 27 15.84 -11.70 -27.61
CA THR A 27 17.12 -11.31 -27.02
C THR A 27 18.08 -10.74 -28.06
N ARG A 28 18.22 -11.40 -29.21
CA ARG A 28 19.12 -10.94 -30.28
C ARG A 28 18.71 -9.58 -30.82
N VAL A 29 17.42 -9.40 -31.13
CA VAL A 29 16.88 -8.15 -31.68
C VAL A 29 16.99 -7.01 -30.66
N SER A 30 16.57 -7.26 -29.41
CA SER A 30 16.59 -6.24 -28.36
C SER A 30 18.01 -5.81 -27.99
N LEU A 31 18.93 -6.75 -27.77
CA LEU A 31 20.31 -6.40 -27.40
C LEU A 31 21.07 -5.76 -28.58
N ALA A 32 20.83 -6.18 -29.83
CA ALA A 32 21.40 -5.49 -30.99
C ALA A 32 20.93 -4.03 -31.08
N SER A 33 19.65 -3.77 -30.83
CA SER A 33 19.11 -2.41 -30.77
C SER A 33 19.66 -1.60 -29.58
N ALA A 34 19.89 -2.24 -28.43
CA ALA A 34 20.51 -1.59 -27.28
C ALA A 34 21.94 -1.14 -27.58
N VAL A 35 22.76 -2.02 -28.18
CA VAL A 35 24.13 -1.71 -28.61
C VAL A 35 24.17 -0.56 -29.62
N LEU A 36 23.19 -0.50 -30.52
CA LEU A 36 23.07 0.57 -31.52
C LEU A 36 22.31 1.81 -31.00
N ARG A 37 21.85 1.78 -29.74
CA ARG A 37 21.09 2.84 -29.07
C ARG A 37 19.89 3.33 -29.91
N ARG A 38 19.10 2.39 -30.43
CA ARG A 38 17.93 2.61 -31.31
C ARG A 38 16.61 2.71 -30.52
N PRO A 39 16.13 3.92 -30.17
CA PRO A 39 14.94 4.08 -29.31
C PRO A 39 13.63 3.71 -30.03
N ASP A 40 13.69 3.50 -31.34
CA ASP A 40 12.58 3.14 -32.21
C ASP A 40 12.27 1.64 -32.24
N LEU A 41 13.03 0.81 -31.50
CA LEU A 41 12.73 -0.61 -31.35
C LEU A 41 11.30 -0.82 -30.85
N ALA A 42 10.53 -1.60 -31.61
CA ALA A 42 9.14 -1.93 -31.31
C ALA A 42 8.28 -0.65 -31.08
N SER A 43 8.55 0.41 -31.84
CA SER A 43 7.76 1.62 -31.84
C SER A 43 6.59 1.50 -32.81
N LYS A 44 5.38 1.83 -32.35
CA LYS A 44 4.18 1.93 -33.22
C LYS A 44 4.29 3.00 -34.30
N PHE A 45 5.23 3.92 -34.15
CA PHE A 45 5.35 5.08 -35.01
C PHE A 45 6.44 4.95 -36.06
N HIS A 46 7.31 3.95 -35.98
CA HIS A 46 8.52 3.86 -36.81
C HIS A 46 8.58 2.48 -37.46
N ALA A 47 9.02 2.42 -38.72
CA ALA A 47 9.23 1.14 -39.38
C ALA A 47 10.39 0.41 -38.71
N PRO A 48 10.29 -0.92 -38.49
CA PRO A 48 11.38 -1.68 -37.90
C PRO A 48 12.63 -1.59 -38.79
N ALA A 49 13.79 -1.48 -38.15
CA ALA A 49 15.06 -1.43 -38.87
C ALA A 49 15.22 -2.67 -39.77
N ALA A 50 15.79 -2.49 -40.96
CA ALA A 50 15.98 -3.56 -41.94
C ALA A 50 16.74 -4.77 -41.38
N GLU A 51 17.70 -4.54 -40.48
CA GLU A 51 18.46 -5.59 -39.78
C GLU A 51 17.57 -6.41 -38.83
N SER A 52 16.65 -5.76 -38.11
CA SER A 52 15.68 -6.43 -37.24
C SER A 52 14.74 -7.29 -38.07
N LEU A 53 14.21 -6.75 -39.18
CA LEU A 53 13.38 -7.51 -40.12
C LEU A 53 14.12 -8.71 -40.72
N ALA A 54 15.36 -8.53 -41.17
CA ALA A 54 16.18 -9.62 -41.69
C ALA A 54 16.41 -10.71 -40.64
N THR A 55 16.62 -10.32 -39.37
CA THR A 55 16.78 -11.25 -38.25
C THR A 55 15.49 -12.03 -37.96
N LEU A 56 14.33 -11.36 -38.02
CA LEU A 56 13.02 -11.98 -37.87
C LEU A 56 12.76 -13.00 -38.99
N GLN A 57 13.03 -12.63 -40.24
CA GLN A 57 12.87 -13.51 -41.40
C GLN A 57 13.83 -14.71 -41.36
N ALA A 58 15.09 -14.50 -40.95
CA ALA A 58 16.09 -15.56 -40.85
C ALA A 58 15.79 -16.57 -39.73
N ALA A 59 14.97 -16.22 -38.74
CA ALA A 59 14.57 -17.14 -37.68
C ALA A 59 13.66 -18.26 -38.18
N GLY A 60 12.95 -18.05 -39.31
CA GLY A 60 12.07 -19.06 -39.91
C GLY A 60 10.86 -19.45 -39.05
N ILE A 61 10.54 -18.65 -38.03
CA ILE A 61 9.39 -18.87 -37.13
C ILE A 61 8.15 -18.26 -37.80
N SER A 62 7.11 -19.05 -38.00
CA SER A 62 5.85 -18.53 -38.54
C SER A 62 5.09 -17.72 -37.49
N ALA A 63 4.22 -16.80 -37.94
CA ALA A 63 3.34 -16.06 -37.04
C ALA A 63 2.48 -17.00 -36.18
N GLU A 64 2.03 -18.13 -36.73
CA GLU A 64 1.24 -19.12 -36.01
C GLU A 64 2.03 -19.82 -34.90
N GLN A 65 3.31 -20.15 -35.14
CA GLN A 65 4.21 -20.72 -34.15
C GLN A 65 4.56 -19.74 -33.03
N ALA A 66 4.60 -18.44 -33.35
CA ALA A 66 4.88 -17.40 -32.39
C ALA A 66 3.67 -17.03 -31.50
N GLN A 67 2.49 -17.60 -31.74
CA GLN A 67 1.29 -17.24 -30.98
C GLN A 67 1.38 -17.74 -29.53
N THR A 68 1.27 -16.84 -28.57
CA THR A 68 1.24 -17.14 -27.13
C THR A 68 -0.06 -16.66 -26.47
N PRO A 69 -0.35 -17.06 -25.22
CA PRO A 69 -1.47 -16.52 -24.46
C PRO A 69 -1.40 -15.00 -24.22
N PHE A 70 -0.21 -14.42 -24.34
CA PHE A 70 0.05 -12.99 -24.07
C PHE A 70 0.17 -12.14 -25.33
N GLY A 71 0.02 -12.75 -26.51
CA GLY A 71 0.16 -12.09 -27.82
C GLY A 71 1.20 -12.78 -28.72
N ASN A 72 1.60 -12.07 -29.78
CA ASN A 72 2.56 -12.57 -30.76
C ASN A 72 3.83 -11.70 -30.73
N PRO A 73 5.00 -12.25 -30.33
CA PRO A 73 6.23 -11.47 -30.20
C PRO A 73 6.77 -11.01 -31.55
N LEU A 74 6.49 -11.70 -32.66
CA LEU A 74 6.88 -11.25 -34.01
C LEU A 74 6.11 -9.98 -34.37
N THR A 75 4.78 -10.02 -34.25
CA THR A 75 3.92 -8.87 -34.50
C THR A 75 4.29 -7.68 -33.61
N ALA A 76 4.56 -7.94 -32.32
CA ALA A 76 4.91 -6.91 -31.36
C ALA A 76 6.31 -6.29 -31.61
N LEU A 77 7.28 -7.06 -32.13
CA LEU A 77 8.58 -6.52 -32.54
C LEU A 77 8.48 -5.70 -33.85
N GLU A 78 7.62 -6.10 -34.79
CA GLU A 78 7.44 -5.41 -36.07
C GLU A 78 6.63 -4.12 -35.95
N HIS A 79 5.54 -4.13 -35.18
CA HIS A 79 4.57 -3.04 -35.12
C HIS A 79 4.57 -2.31 -33.76
N GLY A 80 5.37 -2.78 -32.81
CA GLY A 80 5.33 -2.34 -31.42
C GLY A 80 4.19 -2.99 -30.61
N PRO A 81 4.38 -3.17 -29.29
CA PRO A 81 3.38 -3.84 -28.46
C PRO A 81 2.10 -3.01 -28.35
N GLU A 82 0.95 -3.63 -28.63
CA GLU A 82 -0.34 -2.97 -28.65
C GLU A 82 -0.83 -2.60 -27.25
N GLY A 83 -0.52 -3.45 -26.26
CA GLY A 83 -1.02 -3.33 -24.89
C GLY A 83 -0.03 -3.83 -23.82
N PRO A 84 -0.47 -3.83 -22.54
CA PRO A 84 0.38 -4.24 -21.42
C PRO A 84 0.80 -5.72 -21.50
N ALA A 85 -0.05 -6.62 -22.00
CA ALA A 85 0.26 -8.05 -22.11
C ALA A 85 1.43 -8.32 -23.07
N GLU A 86 1.47 -7.64 -24.23
CA GLU A 86 2.56 -7.80 -25.19
C GLU A 86 3.87 -7.18 -24.69
N ARG A 87 3.82 -6.08 -23.93
CA ARG A 87 5.00 -5.54 -23.24
C ARG A 87 5.56 -6.54 -22.24
N GLN A 88 4.69 -7.17 -21.45
CA GLN A 88 5.09 -8.23 -20.52
C GLN A 88 5.66 -9.45 -21.24
N LEU A 89 5.06 -9.86 -22.37
CA LEU A 89 5.55 -10.93 -23.22
C LEU A 89 6.99 -10.67 -23.68
N LEU A 90 7.26 -9.49 -24.26
CA LEU A 90 8.60 -9.14 -24.77
C LEU A 90 9.62 -9.05 -23.63
N GLY A 91 9.26 -8.41 -22.50
CA GLY A 91 10.12 -8.32 -21.32
C GLY A 91 10.47 -9.68 -20.73
N ALA A 92 9.48 -10.56 -20.60
CA ALA A 92 9.68 -11.92 -20.09
C ALA A 92 10.51 -12.79 -21.04
N LEU A 93 10.25 -12.74 -22.36
CA LEU A 93 11.04 -13.46 -23.35
C LEU A 93 12.51 -13.00 -23.38
N LEU A 94 12.74 -11.69 -23.25
CA LEU A 94 14.10 -11.13 -23.12
C LEU A 94 14.79 -11.64 -21.85
N ALA A 95 14.13 -11.61 -20.69
CA ALA A 95 14.69 -12.12 -19.45
C ALA A 95 15.01 -13.64 -19.52
N ILE A 96 14.12 -14.43 -20.13
CA ILE A 96 14.34 -15.88 -20.36
C ILE A 96 15.54 -16.10 -21.27
N GLY A 97 15.69 -15.33 -22.35
CA GLY A 97 16.82 -15.50 -23.26
C GLY A 97 18.15 -15.06 -22.62
N VAL A 98 18.15 -13.98 -21.83
CA VAL A 98 19.28 -13.57 -20.99
C VAL A 98 19.70 -14.67 -20.03
N SER A 99 18.76 -15.37 -19.39
CA SER A 99 19.09 -16.46 -18.45
C SER A 99 19.89 -17.60 -19.09
N LYS A 100 19.76 -17.81 -20.41
CA LYS A 100 20.48 -18.85 -21.16
C LYS A 100 21.87 -18.42 -21.64
N GLY A 101 22.11 -17.11 -21.71
CA GLY A 101 23.33 -16.51 -22.26
C GLY A 101 24.01 -15.57 -21.28
N LEU A 102 23.89 -15.85 -19.97
CA LEU A 102 24.45 -14.97 -18.94
C LEU A 102 25.98 -14.91 -19.09
N PRO A 103 26.58 -13.72 -19.23
CA PRO A 103 28.02 -13.61 -19.38
C PRO A 103 28.74 -14.05 -18.10
N GLU A 104 29.89 -14.68 -18.30
CA GLU A 104 30.85 -14.98 -17.23
C GLU A 104 31.64 -13.71 -16.87
N GLY A 105 31.84 -13.49 -15.58
CA GLY A 105 32.58 -12.34 -15.07
C GLY A 105 31.73 -11.08 -14.86
N GLU A 106 32.29 -10.17 -14.07
CA GLU A 106 31.63 -8.93 -13.63
C GLU A 106 31.44 -7.93 -14.79
N GLY A 107 32.49 -7.63 -15.54
CA GLY A 107 32.42 -6.66 -16.64
C GLY A 107 31.44 -7.05 -17.76
N GLY A 108 31.28 -8.35 -18.03
CA GLY A 108 30.26 -8.82 -18.98
C GLY A 108 28.84 -8.60 -18.47
N ARG A 109 28.62 -8.78 -17.16
CA ARG A 109 27.32 -8.55 -16.52
C ARG A 109 27.00 -7.06 -16.41
N ASP A 110 27.99 -6.21 -16.15
CA ASP A 110 27.83 -4.76 -16.16
C ASP A 110 27.40 -4.25 -17.54
N ALA A 111 28.06 -4.73 -18.60
CA ALA A 111 27.67 -4.39 -19.97
C ALA A 111 26.25 -4.84 -20.30
N LEU A 112 25.88 -6.07 -19.92
CA LEU A 112 24.52 -6.58 -20.13
C LEU A 112 23.48 -5.81 -19.29
N ALA A 113 23.79 -5.49 -18.03
CA ALA A 113 22.92 -4.69 -17.17
C ALA A 113 22.70 -3.30 -17.75
N ALA A 114 23.75 -2.68 -18.31
CA ALA A 114 23.63 -1.43 -19.03
C ALA A 114 22.65 -1.54 -20.20
N ASP A 115 22.82 -2.53 -21.08
CA ASP A 115 21.92 -2.71 -22.22
C ASP A 115 20.46 -2.95 -21.81
N LEU A 116 20.22 -3.72 -20.75
CA LEU A 116 18.87 -3.94 -20.22
C LEU A 116 18.26 -2.67 -19.62
N VAL A 117 19.04 -1.88 -18.87
CA VAL A 117 18.59 -0.59 -18.31
C VAL A 117 18.31 0.41 -19.43
N TRP A 118 19.15 0.45 -20.46
CA TRP A 118 18.94 1.31 -21.62
C TRP A 118 17.63 0.94 -22.34
N LEU A 119 17.37 -0.35 -22.58
CA LEU A 119 16.12 -0.81 -23.18
C LEU A 119 14.89 -0.41 -22.35
N ALA A 120 14.94 -0.63 -21.03
CA ALA A 120 13.85 -0.27 -20.13
C ALA A 120 13.62 1.25 -20.04
N THR A 121 14.68 2.05 -20.24
CA THR A 121 14.62 3.53 -20.17
C THR A 121 14.10 4.14 -21.47
N HIS A 122 14.52 3.61 -22.62
CA HIS A 122 14.33 4.25 -23.94
C HIS A 122 13.36 3.52 -24.86
N THR A 123 12.86 2.34 -24.47
CA THR A 123 11.92 1.54 -25.27
C THR A 123 10.72 1.09 -24.44
N THR A 124 9.82 0.34 -25.05
CA THR A 124 8.68 -0.27 -24.34
C THR A 124 8.97 -1.67 -23.79
N ILE A 125 10.19 -2.17 -23.99
CA ILE A 125 10.62 -3.52 -23.58
C ILE A 125 11.40 -3.40 -22.27
N ASP A 126 10.84 -3.96 -21.19
CA ASP A 126 11.45 -3.99 -19.87
C ASP A 126 11.56 -5.44 -19.38
N ALA A 127 12.80 -5.95 -19.35
CA ALA A 127 13.11 -7.28 -18.81
C ALA A 127 13.38 -7.27 -17.30
N LEU A 128 13.64 -6.11 -16.69
CA LEU A 128 14.13 -5.99 -15.33
C LEU A 128 13.11 -6.56 -14.32
N ALA A 129 11.82 -6.34 -14.57
CA ALA A 129 10.73 -6.87 -13.76
C ALA A 129 10.62 -8.42 -13.75
N PHE A 130 11.29 -9.11 -14.68
CA PHE A 130 11.20 -10.56 -14.87
C PHE A 130 12.50 -11.30 -14.51
N LEU A 131 13.56 -10.59 -14.13
CA LEU A 131 14.88 -11.18 -13.89
C LEU A 131 14.88 -12.20 -12.75
N ASP A 132 14.18 -11.92 -11.64
CA ASP A 132 14.10 -12.87 -10.50
C ASP A 132 13.49 -14.21 -10.92
N ALA A 133 12.37 -14.16 -11.65
CA ALA A 133 11.69 -15.37 -12.12
C ALA A 133 12.49 -16.12 -13.20
N ALA A 134 13.14 -15.38 -14.11
CA ALA A 134 13.86 -15.95 -15.24
C ALA A 134 15.24 -16.51 -14.84
N LEU A 135 16.02 -15.82 -14.00
CA LEU A 135 17.38 -16.23 -13.63
C LEU A 135 17.44 -17.10 -12.37
N GLN A 136 16.41 -17.06 -11.50
CA GLN A 136 16.39 -17.80 -10.24
C GLN A 136 17.68 -17.55 -9.43
N GLU A 137 18.43 -18.61 -9.08
CA GLU A 137 19.69 -18.51 -8.32
C GLU A 137 20.76 -17.67 -9.04
N GLY A 138 20.71 -17.61 -10.38
CA GLY A 138 21.61 -16.82 -11.22
C GLY A 138 21.38 -15.31 -11.18
N ALA A 139 20.30 -14.84 -10.54
CA ALA A 139 19.93 -13.42 -10.51
C ALA A 139 20.93 -12.56 -9.70
N SER A 140 21.64 -13.17 -8.76
CA SER A 140 22.54 -12.49 -7.82
C SER A 140 23.54 -11.55 -8.50
N GLY A 141 24.30 -12.08 -9.47
CA GLY A 141 25.31 -11.29 -10.18
C GLY A 141 24.72 -10.21 -11.08
N MET A 142 23.46 -10.36 -11.53
CA MET A 142 22.77 -9.35 -12.32
C MET A 142 22.30 -8.18 -11.44
N TRP A 143 21.80 -8.47 -10.23
CA TRP A 143 21.40 -7.42 -9.29
C TRP A 143 22.58 -6.60 -8.77
N GLU A 144 23.75 -7.22 -8.61
CA GLU A 144 25.00 -6.50 -8.30
C GLU A 144 25.40 -5.56 -9.43
N ALA A 145 25.37 -6.03 -10.68
CA ALA A 145 25.65 -5.20 -11.87
C ALA A 145 24.66 -4.02 -12.01
N LEU A 146 23.36 -4.26 -11.80
CA LEU A 146 22.36 -3.20 -11.77
C LEU A 146 22.63 -2.17 -10.65
N ALA A 147 23.17 -2.61 -9.52
CA ALA A 147 23.52 -1.72 -8.42
C ALA A 147 24.72 -0.83 -8.76
N HIS A 148 25.62 -1.28 -9.65
CA HIS A 148 26.68 -0.44 -10.20
C HIS A 148 26.10 0.64 -11.12
N VAL A 149 25.21 0.25 -12.05
CA VAL A 149 24.50 1.20 -12.94
C VAL A 149 23.71 2.25 -12.13
N ALA A 150 23.02 1.83 -11.07
CA ALA A 150 22.25 2.74 -10.20
C ALA A 150 23.13 3.73 -9.41
N ARG A 151 24.37 3.34 -9.08
CA ARG A 151 25.29 4.13 -8.24
C ARG A 151 26.08 5.13 -9.06
N ASP A 152 26.63 4.67 -10.18
CA ASP A 152 27.53 5.43 -11.04
C ASP A 152 27.26 5.08 -12.52
N PRO A 153 26.15 5.59 -13.08
CA PRO A 153 25.73 5.24 -14.44
C PRO A 153 26.80 5.61 -15.49
N GLU A 154 27.45 6.77 -15.33
CA GLU A 154 28.44 7.31 -16.26
C GLU A 154 29.72 6.47 -16.31
N ALA A 155 30.09 5.80 -15.20
CA ALA A 155 31.23 4.89 -15.16
C ALA A 155 30.99 3.59 -15.94
N ILE A 156 29.73 3.15 -16.04
CA ILE A 156 29.36 1.94 -16.79
C ILE A 156 29.17 2.26 -18.28
N ALA A 157 28.48 3.35 -18.59
CA ALA A 157 28.28 3.82 -19.96
C ALA A 157 28.29 5.37 -19.98
N PRO A 158 29.20 6.01 -20.75
CA PRO A 158 29.36 7.47 -20.73
C PRO A 158 28.10 8.27 -21.09
N GLU A 159 27.19 7.67 -21.85
CA GLU A 159 25.92 8.28 -22.27
C GLU A 159 24.79 8.13 -21.24
N PHE A 160 24.98 7.33 -20.19
CA PHE A 160 23.97 7.17 -19.16
C PHE A 160 23.96 8.36 -18.23
N GLY A 161 22.78 8.64 -17.68
CA GLY A 161 22.64 9.67 -16.67
C GLY A 161 21.63 9.27 -15.61
N ARG A 162 20.88 10.27 -15.16
CA ARG A 162 19.96 10.13 -14.04
C ARG A 162 18.80 9.17 -14.34
N ALA A 163 18.33 9.11 -15.58
CA ALA A 163 17.17 8.28 -15.93
C ALA A 163 17.49 6.79 -15.75
N GLU A 164 18.62 6.35 -16.29
CA GLU A 164 19.11 4.98 -16.21
C GLU A 164 19.37 4.58 -14.75
N ALA A 165 19.98 5.47 -13.95
CA ALA A 165 20.20 5.22 -12.53
C ALA A 165 18.88 5.05 -11.76
N LEU A 166 17.85 5.86 -12.06
CA LEU A 166 16.54 5.73 -11.42
C LEU A 166 15.83 4.44 -11.83
N ILE A 167 15.91 4.03 -13.10
CA ILE A 167 15.31 2.77 -13.58
C ILE A 167 16.01 1.57 -12.94
N ALA A 168 17.34 1.54 -12.89
CA ALA A 168 18.10 0.49 -12.21
C ALA A 168 17.76 0.43 -10.71
N ALA A 169 17.68 1.58 -10.02
CA ALA A 169 17.30 1.65 -8.62
C ALA A 169 15.86 1.17 -8.37
N ALA A 170 14.92 1.52 -9.26
CA ALA A 170 13.54 1.06 -9.19
C ALA A 170 13.42 -0.46 -9.36
N ALA A 171 14.16 -1.04 -10.30
CA ALA A 171 14.21 -2.49 -10.51
C ALA A 171 14.71 -3.23 -9.25
N ILE A 172 15.81 -2.76 -8.68
CA ILE A 172 16.36 -3.30 -7.42
C ILE A 172 15.35 -3.17 -6.27
N ALA A 173 14.61 -2.05 -6.20
CA ALA A 173 13.65 -1.81 -5.14
C ALA A 173 12.41 -2.72 -5.17
N VAL A 174 12.08 -3.28 -6.35
CA VAL A 174 10.94 -4.19 -6.55
C VAL A 174 11.33 -5.65 -6.39
N SER A 175 12.60 -6.00 -6.60
CA SER A 175 13.09 -7.38 -6.48
C SER A 175 12.91 -7.94 -5.06
N GLY A 176 12.54 -9.23 -5.00
CA GLY A 176 12.44 -9.99 -3.75
C GLY A 176 13.73 -10.67 -3.32
N SER A 177 14.80 -10.57 -4.13
CA SER A 177 16.08 -11.23 -3.85
C SER A 177 16.83 -10.60 -2.68
N GLU A 178 17.45 -11.42 -1.82
CA GLU A 178 18.31 -10.94 -0.74
C GLU A 178 19.49 -10.11 -1.24
N VAL A 179 20.00 -10.41 -2.44
CA VAL A 179 21.12 -9.66 -3.06
C VAL A 179 20.65 -8.27 -3.48
N ALA A 180 19.48 -8.17 -4.11
CA ALA A 180 18.86 -6.90 -4.43
C ALA A 180 18.57 -6.08 -3.16
N HIS A 181 18.11 -6.73 -2.08
CA HIS A 181 17.91 -6.07 -0.79
C HIS A 181 19.21 -5.50 -0.21
N ARG A 182 20.33 -6.25 -0.25
CA ARG A 182 21.64 -5.76 0.20
C ARG A 182 22.15 -4.63 -0.68
N ALA A 183 22.04 -4.76 -1.99
CA ALA A 183 22.39 -3.71 -2.95
C ALA A 183 21.59 -2.43 -2.69
N ARG A 184 20.29 -2.57 -2.40
CA ARG A 184 19.38 -1.50 -2.04
C ARG A 184 19.82 -0.76 -0.77
N LEU A 185 20.16 -1.49 0.30
CA LEU A 185 20.69 -0.89 1.54
C LEU A 185 22.01 -0.15 1.28
N HIS A 186 22.88 -0.71 0.44
CA HIS A 186 24.12 -0.03 0.08
C HIS A 186 23.84 1.26 -0.72
N LEU A 187 22.92 1.21 -1.68
CA LEU A 187 22.52 2.38 -2.49
C LEU A 187 21.89 3.50 -1.66
N SER A 188 21.06 3.17 -0.66
CA SER A 188 20.41 4.19 0.19
C SER A 188 21.43 5.04 0.97
N HIS A 189 22.60 4.47 1.29
CA HIS A 189 23.68 5.18 1.98
C HIS A 189 24.72 5.79 1.02
N ALA A 190 25.05 5.10 -0.08
CA ALA A 190 26.16 5.47 -0.95
C ALA A 190 25.78 6.35 -2.15
N ALA A 191 24.53 6.34 -2.59
CA ALA A 191 24.13 7.07 -3.79
C ALA A 191 24.11 8.59 -3.55
N THR A 192 24.68 9.35 -4.49
CA THR A 192 24.73 10.81 -4.45
C THR A 192 23.36 11.43 -4.83
N ASP A 193 22.72 10.89 -5.86
CA ASP A 193 21.39 11.31 -6.31
C ASP A 193 20.31 11.03 -5.25
N SER A 194 19.49 12.04 -4.96
CA SER A 194 18.44 11.96 -3.95
C SER A 194 17.25 11.09 -4.37
N GLY A 195 16.98 10.98 -5.68
CA GLY A 195 15.94 10.11 -6.23
C GLY A 195 16.33 8.65 -6.14
N VAL A 196 17.58 8.31 -6.49
CA VAL A 196 18.13 6.96 -6.32
C VAL A 196 18.09 6.56 -4.84
N ARG A 197 18.53 7.44 -3.92
CA ARG A 197 18.42 7.17 -2.47
C ARG A 197 16.99 6.98 -2.01
N ALA A 198 16.03 7.75 -2.51
CA ALA A 198 14.62 7.62 -2.15
C ALA A 198 14.00 6.32 -2.66
N LEU A 199 14.34 5.89 -3.88
CA LEU A 199 13.93 4.58 -4.41
C LEU A 199 14.56 3.45 -3.59
N ALA A 200 15.85 3.56 -3.31
CA ALA A 200 16.60 2.56 -2.56
C ALA A 200 16.15 2.48 -1.08
N SER A 201 15.84 3.59 -0.42
CA SER A 201 15.29 3.55 0.95
C SER A 201 13.87 2.96 1.02
N GLY A 202 13.27 2.63 -0.14
CA GLY A 202 11.90 2.18 -0.23
C GLY A 202 10.89 3.30 -0.01
N ALA A 203 11.29 4.58 -0.06
CA ALA A 203 10.36 5.69 0.10
C ALA A 203 9.30 5.77 -1.02
N VAL A 204 9.58 5.14 -2.17
CA VAL A 204 8.67 5.10 -3.33
C VAL A 204 7.88 3.78 -3.42
N THR A 205 8.46 2.65 -2.98
CA THR A 205 7.76 1.34 -2.91
C THR A 205 7.06 1.10 -1.58
N ALA A 206 7.26 1.98 -0.60
CA ALA A 206 6.32 2.19 0.47
C ALA A 206 5.02 2.74 -0.16
N ASN A 207 4.20 1.82 -0.67
CA ASN A 207 2.84 1.71 -0.16
C ASN A 207 2.92 1.63 1.38
N ALA A 208 3.36 2.70 2.03
CA ALA A 208 3.37 2.87 3.46
C ALA A 208 1.92 2.69 3.83
N GLU A 209 1.63 1.55 4.44
CA GLU A 209 0.32 0.96 4.57
C GLU A 209 -0.71 2.04 4.90
N ARG A 210 -1.36 2.59 3.87
CA ARG A 210 -2.13 3.81 4.04
C ARG A 210 -3.28 3.48 4.97
N LEU A 211 -3.32 4.17 6.09
CA LEU A 211 -4.31 3.90 7.11
C LEU A 211 -5.42 4.93 6.94
N ASP A 212 -6.52 4.48 6.34
CA ASP A 212 -7.69 5.31 6.09
C ASP A 212 -8.64 5.29 7.30
N GLY A 213 -9.16 6.45 7.66
CA GLY A 213 -10.07 6.64 8.79
C GLY A 213 -10.88 7.93 8.69
N GLU A 214 -11.44 8.35 9.81
CA GLU A 214 -12.15 9.63 9.92
C GLU A 214 -11.44 10.54 10.92
N MET A 215 -11.23 11.79 10.53
CA MET A 215 -10.69 12.79 11.44
C MET A 215 -11.68 13.05 12.58
N SER A 216 -11.21 12.85 13.80
CA SER A 216 -11.98 13.00 15.02
C SER A 216 -11.41 14.12 15.89
N LEU A 217 -12.21 14.61 16.83
CA LEU A 217 -11.72 15.57 17.79
C LEU A 217 -10.80 14.85 18.77
N PRO A 218 -9.66 15.47 19.16
CA PRO A 218 -8.83 14.91 20.21
C PRO A 218 -9.66 14.80 21.50
N PRO A 219 -9.39 13.80 22.36
CA PRO A 219 -10.08 13.68 23.64
C PRO A 219 -9.86 14.94 24.48
N PHE A 220 -10.93 15.41 25.11
CA PHE A 220 -10.82 16.47 26.12
C PHE A 220 -10.15 15.92 27.37
N GLY A 221 -9.44 16.77 28.11
CA GLY A 221 -8.92 16.42 29.44
C GLY A 221 -10.06 16.04 30.40
N PRO A 222 -9.76 15.30 31.49
CA PRO A 222 -10.78 14.78 32.40
C PRO A 222 -11.61 15.88 33.06
N VAL A 223 -10.97 16.98 33.48
CA VAL A 223 -11.64 18.13 34.12
C VAL A 223 -12.60 18.82 33.14
N VAL A 224 -12.14 19.09 31.91
CA VAL A 224 -12.96 19.70 30.86
C VAL A 224 -14.13 18.80 30.50
N THR A 225 -13.88 17.49 30.39
CA THR A 225 -14.94 16.50 30.14
C THR A 225 -15.99 16.52 31.25
N ALA A 226 -15.58 16.51 32.52
CA ALA A 226 -16.50 16.56 33.65
C ALA A 226 -17.36 17.84 33.62
N LEU A 227 -16.73 19.00 33.41
CA LEU A 227 -17.43 20.29 33.34
C LEU A 227 -18.41 20.35 32.16
N LEU A 228 -17.99 19.90 30.96
CA LEU A 228 -18.85 19.85 29.78
C LEU A 228 -19.99 18.83 29.93
N THR A 229 -19.79 17.75 30.68
CA THR A 229 -20.83 16.76 30.98
C THR A 229 -21.85 17.32 31.95
N VAL A 230 -21.41 17.90 33.07
CA VAL A 230 -22.30 18.50 34.09
C VAL A 230 -23.13 19.65 33.50
N THR A 231 -22.54 20.46 32.62
CA THR A 231 -23.24 21.54 31.93
C THR A 231 -24.10 21.07 30.74
N LEU A 232 -24.17 19.76 30.45
CA LEU A 232 -24.83 19.16 29.29
C LEU A 232 -24.34 19.64 27.91
N VAL A 233 -23.32 20.48 27.85
CA VAL A 233 -22.74 20.97 26.60
C VAL A 233 -22.17 19.82 25.77
N LEU A 234 -21.56 18.83 26.42
CA LEU A 234 -21.03 17.65 25.72
C LEU A 234 -22.15 16.88 25.01
N PHE A 235 -23.31 16.72 25.64
CA PHE A 235 -24.47 16.08 25.04
C PHE A 235 -24.96 16.87 23.81
N ALA A 236 -25.12 18.19 23.94
CA ALA A 236 -25.52 19.05 22.82
C ALA A 236 -24.54 18.95 21.63
N LEU A 237 -23.22 18.91 21.88
CA LEU A 237 -22.21 18.75 20.84
C LEU A 237 -22.29 17.38 20.15
N GLN A 238 -22.55 16.30 20.90
CA GLN A 238 -22.69 14.96 20.31
C GLN A 238 -23.97 14.85 19.48
N VAL A 239 -25.10 15.33 19.98
CA VAL A 239 -26.36 15.38 19.23
C VAL A 239 -26.19 16.20 17.96
N GLY A 240 -25.60 17.40 18.07
CA GLY A 240 -25.30 18.24 16.91
C GLY A 240 -24.42 17.52 15.88
N ARG A 241 -23.40 16.78 16.33
CA ARG A 241 -22.53 15.98 15.43
C ARG A 241 -23.29 14.84 14.75
N VAL A 242 -24.16 14.15 15.47
CA VAL A 242 -25.01 13.08 14.92
C VAL A 242 -25.94 13.68 13.87
N VAL A 243 -26.67 14.74 14.21
CA VAL A 243 -27.55 15.47 13.27
C VAL A 243 -26.78 15.92 12.04
N LEU A 244 -25.59 16.50 12.20
CA LEU A 244 -24.74 16.94 11.09
C LEU A 244 -24.32 15.77 10.19
N ARG A 245 -24.03 14.60 10.76
CA ARG A 245 -23.66 13.39 10.00
C ARG A 245 -24.86 12.81 9.25
N TRP A 246 -26.05 12.77 9.87
CA TRP A 246 -27.24 12.16 9.27
C TRP A 246 -27.95 13.07 8.28
N VAL A 247 -28.15 14.34 8.63
CA VAL A 247 -28.90 15.30 7.81
C VAL A 247 -28.04 15.85 6.67
N LEU A 248 -26.79 16.21 6.96
CA LEU A 248 -25.91 16.88 5.99
C LEU A 248 -24.85 15.96 5.38
N ALA A 249 -24.92 14.65 5.67
CA ALA A 249 -23.93 13.67 5.26
C ALA A 249 -22.48 14.13 5.53
N PHE A 250 -22.28 14.87 6.62
CA PHE A 250 -20.99 15.48 6.91
C PHE A 250 -19.97 14.43 7.31
N LYS A 251 -18.91 14.30 6.50
CA LYS A 251 -17.80 13.37 6.74
C LYS A 251 -16.48 14.11 6.71
N ARG A 252 -15.50 13.58 7.46
CA ARG A 252 -14.12 14.07 7.43
C ARG A 252 -13.17 12.90 7.19
N PRO A 253 -13.21 12.25 6.03
CA PRO A 253 -12.25 11.20 5.71
C PRO A 253 -10.83 11.76 5.84
N ALA A 254 -9.97 10.97 6.46
CA ALA A 254 -8.57 11.29 6.60
C ALA A 254 -7.74 10.03 6.44
N SER A 255 -6.54 10.18 5.91
CA SER A 255 -5.59 9.09 5.74
C SER A 255 -4.24 9.50 6.29
N ILE A 256 -3.53 8.53 6.83
CA ILE A 256 -2.18 8.71 7.33
C ILE A 256 -1.25 7.73 6.61
N SER A 257 -0.12 8.25 6.15
CA SER A 257 0.93 7.48 5.49
C SER A 257 2.28 7.96 5.99
N ILE A 258 3.27 7.07 6.00
CA ILE A 258 4.66 7.44 6.28
C ILE A 258 5.30 7.81 4.95
N GLY A 259 5.62 9.09 4.79
CA GLY A 259 6.35 9.60 3.63
C GLY A 259 7.83 9.84 3.96
N PRO A 260 8.64 10.27 2.96
CA PRO A 260 10.07 10.52 3.13
C PRO A 260 10.36 11.67 4.11
N ASN A 261 9.44 12.63 4.23
CA ASN A 261 9.58 13.80 5.10
C ASN A 261 8.95 13.59 6.49
N GLY A 262 8.38 12.41 6.74
CA GLY A 262 7.72 12.04 7.97
C GLY A 262 6.27 11.63 7.75
N LEU A 263 5.43 11.88 8.74
CA LEU A 263 4.07 11.37 8.78
C LEU A 263 3.12 12.32 8.06
N GLU A 264 2.60 11.87 6.92
CA GLU A 264 1.72 12.65 6.05
C GLU A 264 0.25 12.36 6.41
N LEU A 265 -0.47 13.41 6.77
CA LEU A 265 -1.88 13.38 7.11
C LEU A 265 -2.67 14.13 6.02
N ASN A 266 -3.39 13.39 5.20
CA ASN A 266 -4.30 13.95 4.21
C ASN A 266 -5.72 13.92 4.78
N GLN A 267 -6.37 15.07 4.87
CA GLN A 267 -7.74 15.18 5.35
C GLN A 267 -8.62 15.90 4.35
N ARG A 268 -9.84 15.39 4.20
CA ARG A 268 -10.85 15.96 3.32
C ARG A 268 -12.15 16.14 4.11
N THR A 269 -12.77 17.31 3.99
CA THR A 269 -14.06 17.62 4.59
C THR A 269 -15.12 17.54 3.52
N GLU A 270 -16.09 16.68 3.72
CA GLU A 270 -17.17 16.41 2.78
C GLU A 270 -18.52 16.80 3.38
N LEU A 271 -19.38 17.41 2.57
CA LEU A 271 -20.76 17.76 2.90
C LEU A 271 -21.64 17.36 1.72
N LEU A 272 -22.68 16.54 1.96
CA LEU A 272 -23.56 16.04 0.89
C LEU A 272 -22.79 15.35 -0.26
N GLY A 273 -21.71 14.63 0.07
CA GLY A 273 -20.85 13.95 -0.90
C GLY A 273 -19.90 14.86 -1.70
N LYS A 274 -19.96 16.18 -1.50
CA LYS A 274 -19.06 17.14 -2.15
C LYS A 274 -17.90 17.53 -1.26
N VAL A 275 -16.74 17.77 -1.87
CA VAL A 275 -15.54 18.25 -1.18
C VAL A 275 -15.67 19.71 -0.86
N LEU A 276 -15.72 20.05 0.43
CA LEU A 276 -15.67 21.43 0.87
C LEU A 276 -14.25 21.91 1.04
N ARG A 277 -13.37 21.04 1.54
CA ARG A 277 -12.00 21.42 1.87
C ARG A 277 -11.09 20.22 1.91
N GLU A 278 -9.92 20.36 1.31
CA GLU A 278 -8.84 19.40 1.40
C GLU A 278 -7.62 20.05 2.06
N ARG A 279 -6.91 19.31 2.89
CA ARG A 279 -5.67 19.75 3.53
C ARG A 279 -4.71 18.57 3.63
N SER A 280 -3.48 18.76 3.21
CA SER A 280 -2.35 17.87 3.49
C SER A 280 -1.49 18.50 4.58
N ILE A 281 -1.11 17.72 5.58
CA ILE A 281 -0.27 18.16 6.70
C ILE A 281 0.84 17.14 6.86
N VAL A 282 2.09 17.60 6.78
CA VAL A 282 3.26 16.75 7.03
C VAL A 282 3.77 17.01 8.45
N VAL A 283 3.94 15.95 9.22
CA VAL A 283 4.48 15.99 10.58
C VAL A 283 5.84 15.27 10.58
N PRO A 284 6.97 15.99 10.65
CA PRO A 284 8.29 15.38 10.69
C PRO A 284 8.43 14.39 11.85
N LEU A 285 9.04 13.22 11.62
CA LEU A 285 9.20 12.19 12.66
C LEU A 285 9.97 12.73 13.87
N GLY A 286 11.03 13.52 13.66
CA GLY A 286 11.80 14.16 14.73
C GLY A 286 11.01 15.21 15.53
N SER A 287 9.83 15.62 15.06
CA SER A 287 8.93 16.52 15.77
C SER A 287 7.78 15.79 16.48
N LEU A 288 7.70 14.46 16.40
CA LEU A 288 6.67 13.70 17.09
C LEU A 288 7.03 13.54 18.57
N VAL A 289 6.16 14.04 19.45
CA VAL A 289 6.31 13.80 20.90
C VAL A 289 5.76 12.42 21.25
N ARG A 290 4.62 12.06 20.65
CA ARG A 290 3.93 10.81 20.96
C ARG A 290 2.99 10.41 19.84
N VAL A 291 3.01 9.14 19.47
CA VAL A 291 1.95 8.51 18.68
C VAL A 291 1.41 7.33 19.46
N THR A 292 0.11 7.33 19.74
CA THR A 292 -0.51 6.29 20.57
C THR A 292 -1.83 5.84 19.97
N ARG A 293 -2.05 4.52 19.94
CA ARG A 293 -3.37 3.94 19.72
C ARG A 293 -4.17 4.02 21.02
N GLU A 294 -5.40 4.49 20.92
CA GLU A 294 -6.39 4.37 21.98
C GLU A 294 -7.60 3.59 21.47
N THR A 295 -8.05 2.60 22.23
CA THR A 295 -9.32 1.91 21.96
C THR A 295 -10.47 2.78 22.44
N ARG A 296 -11.35 3.18 21.53
CA ARG A 296 -12.48 4.05 21.87
C ARG A 296 -13.44 3.30 22.78
N TYR A 297 -13.81 3.90 23.91
CA TYR A 297 -14.91 3.44 24.76
C TYR A 297 -14.76 2.05 25.39
N ALA A 298 -13.56 1.68 25.85
CA ALA A 298 -13.34 0.41 26.54
C ALA A 298 -14.33 0.14 27.71
N ARG A 299 -14.95 1.19 28.27
CA ARG A 299 -15.88 1.10 29.41
C ARG A 299 -17.30 1.61 29.15
N VAL A 300 -17.67 2.00 27.91
CA VAL A 300 -19.02 2.55 27.69
C VAL A 300 -20.11 1.50 27.85
N GLY A 301 -19.86 0.25 27.41
CA GLY A 301 -20.80 -0.85 27.67
C GLY A 301 -21.11 -0.99 29.16
N MET A 302 -20.06 -0.99 29.99
CA MET A 302 -20.16 -1.03 31.45
C MET A 302 -20.95 0.16 32.02
N TYR A 303 -20.72 1.39 31.55
CA TYR A 303 -21.45 2.56 32.07
C TYR A 303 -22.91 2.57 31.63
N VAL A 304 -23.20 2.25 30.37
CA VAL A 304 -24.58 2.16 29.86
C VAL A 304 -25.34 1.07 30.60
N GLY A 305 -24.68 -0.07 30.83
CA GLY A 305 -25.26 -1.15 31.58
C GLY A 305 -25.52 -0.80 33.05
N LEU A 306 -24.57 -0.15 33.72
CA LEU A 306 -24.76 0.33 35.09
C LEU A 306 -25.93 1.32 35.19
N VAL A 307 -26.10 2.21 34.22
CA VAL A 307 -27.26 3.12 34.17
C VAL A 307 -28.56 2.33 33.96
N ALA A 308 -28.58 1.36 33.05
CA ALA A 308 -29.74 0.51 32.82
C ALA A 308 -30.13 -0.28 34.08
N LEU A 309 -29.15 -0.79 34.82
CA LEU A 309 -29.34 -1.48 36.08
C LEU A 309 -29.90 -0.56 37.17
N VAL A 310 -29.37 0.66 37.31
CA VAL A 310 -29.86 1.65 38.29
C VAL A 310 -31.30 2.05 37.98
N VAL A 311 -31.61 2.35 36.71
CA VAL A 311 -32.96 2.71 36.27
C VAL A 311 -33.93 1.56 36.50
N GLY A 312 -33.59 0.33 36.09
CA GLY A 312 -34.42 -0.86 36.29
C GLY A 312 -34.67 -1.16 37.77
N SER A 313 -33.64 -1.02 38.61
CA SER A 313 -33.75 -1.21 40.07
C SER A 313 -34.60 -0.14 40.73
N TYR A 314 -34.46 1.13 40.33
CA TYR A 314 -35.23 2.25 40.87
C TYR A 314 -36.73 2.09 40.59
N PHE A 315 -37.10 1.87 39.32
CA PHE A 315 -38.50 1.67 38.96
C PHE A 315 -39.05 0.34 39.48
N GLY A 316 -38.27 -0.74 39.43
CA GLY A 316 -38.66 -2.03 39.98
C GLY A 316 -38.96 -1.98 41.47
N MET A 317 -38.10 -1.32 42.26
CA MET A 317 -38.31 -1.17 43.71
C MET A 317 -39.53 -0.29 44.02
N GLY A 318 -39.76 0.78 43.25
CA GLY A 318 -40.96 1.60 43.38
C GLY A 318 -42.24 0.78 43.21
N LEU A 319 -42.32 0.00 42.13
CA LEU A 319 -43.45 -0.90 41.86
C LEU A 319 -43.62 -1.98 42.93
N PHE A 320 -42.51 -2.50 43.47
CA PHE A 320 -42.54 -3.48 44.54
C PHE A 320 -43.13 -2.91 45.83
N VAL A 321 -42.74 -1.69 46.22
CA VAL A 321 -43.29 -1.00 47.38
C VAL A 321 -44.78 -0.71 47.18
N ASP A 322 -45.16 -0.26 45.99
CA ASP A 322 -46.57 -0.02 45.66
C ASP A 322 -47.40 -1.32 45.69
N ALA A 323 -46.83 -2.45 45.27
CA ALA A 323 -47.50 -3.76 45.36
C ALA A 323 -47.82 -4.18 46.79
N ILE A 324 -46.93 -3.88 47.76
CA ILE A 324 -47.11 -4.17 49.19
C ILE A 324 -48.16 -3.24 49.82
N ARG A 325 -48.23 -1.98 49.38
CA ARG A 325 -49.15 -0.99 49.94
C ARG A 325 -50.62 -1.26 49.61
N VAL A 326 -50.90 -2.02 48.55
CA VAL A 326 -52.27 -2.41 48.18
C VAL A 326 -52.81 -3.47 49.17
N PRO A 327 -53.98 -3.26 49.81
CA PRO A 327 -54.58 -4.26 50.70
C PRO A 327 -54.81 -5.60 50.00
N GLY A 328 -54.26 -6.67 50.55
CA GLY A 328 -54.26 -8.01 49.94
C GLY A 328 -53.10 -8.29 48.97
N GLY A 329 -52.27 -7.27 48.68
CA GLY A 329 -51.14 -7.37 47.75
C GLY A 329 -51.57 -7.44 46.29
N SER A 330 -50.85 -6.76 45.39
CA SER A 330 -51.11 -6.84 43.96
C SER A 330 -50.09 -7.72 43.25
N ALA A 331 -50.49 -8.94 42.88
CA ALA A 331 -49.63 -9.88 42.15
C ALA A 331 -49.13 -9.34 40.80
N SER A 332 -49.92 -8.52 40.11
CA SER A 332 -49.55 -7.90 38.85
C SER A 332 -48.45 -6.84 39.01
N LEU A 333 -48.49 -6.05 40.09
CA LEU A 333 -47.44 -5.08 40.40
C LEU A 333 -46.13 -5.76 40.80
N PHE A 334 -46.21 -6.87 41.57
CA PHE A 334 -45.03 -7.71 41.84
C PHE A 334 -44.42 -8.28 40.57
N GLY A 335 -45.24 -8.81 39.65
CA GLY A 335 -44.77 -9.31 38.36
C GLY A 335 -44.08 -8.23 37.53
N LEU A 336 -44.65 -7.03 37.46
CA LEU A 336 -44.06 -5.89 36.74
C LEU A 336 -42.76 -5.40 37.39
N ALA A 337 -42.69 -5.36 38.73
CA ALA A 337 -41.50 -5.01 39.47
C ALA A 337 -40.33 -5.94 39.15
N VAL A 338 -40.56 -7.26 39.23
CA VAL A 338 -39.56 -8.29 38.89
C VAL A 338 -39.15 -8.17 37.42
N LEU A 339 -40.11 -7.97 36.51
CA LEU A 339 -39.82 -7.82 35.08
C LEU A 339 -38.91 -6.61 34.82
N MET A 340 -39.15 -5.46 35.45
CA MET A 340 -38.32 -4.26 35.29
C MET A 340 -36.90 -4.45 35.83
N MET A 341 -36.74 -5.15 36.95
CA MET A 341 -35.41 -5.48 37.48
C MET A 341 -34.65 -6.45 36.56
N VAL A 342 -35.30 -7.51 36.09
CA VAL A 342 -34.72 -8.48 35.15
C VAL A 342 -34.35 -7.81 33.83
N LEU A 343 -35.21 -6.91 33.31
CA LEU A 343 -34.94 -6.15 32.10
C LEU A 343 -33.72 -5.24 32.27
N GLY A 344 -33.61 -4.53 33.39
CA GLY A 344 -32.43 -3.72 33.70
C GLY A 344 -31.14 -4.53 33.71
N LEU A 345 -31.16 -5.71 34.32
CA LEU A 345 -30.02 -6.63 34.39
C LEU A 345 -29.68 -7.26 33.02
N ALA A 346 -30.69 -7.61 32.23
CA ALA A 346 -30.50 -8.13 30.88
C ALA A 346 -29.91 -7.06 29.94
N LEU A 347 -30.37 -5.80 30.06
CA LEU A 347 -29.80 -4.68 29.31
C LEU A 347 -28.35 -4.41 29.73
N ASP A 348 -28.04 -4.47 31.02
CA ASP A 348 -26.66 -4.34 31.51
C ASP A 348 -25.72 -5.39 30.92
N PHE A 349 -26.13 -6.66 30.97
CA PHE A 349 -25.36 -7.78 30.42
C PHE A 349 -25.20 -7.67 28.90
N THR A 350 -26.27 -7.33 28.18
CA THR A 350 -26.23 -7.21 26.71
C THR A 350 -25.38 -6.04 26.26
N PHE A 351 -25.47 -4.86 26.90
CA PHE A 351 -24.62 -3.72 26.54
C PHE A 351 -23.16 -3.91 26.91
N SER A 352 -22.88 -4.60 28.02
CA SER A 352 -21.52 -4.94 28.41
C SER A 352 -20.86 -5.91 27.41
N ASN A 353 -21.60 -6.93 26.95
CA ASN A 353 -21.09 -7.88 25.95
C ASN A 353 -21.05 -7.30 24.52
N ALA A 354 -22.05 -6.52 24.12
CA ALA A 354 -22.07 -5.91 22.78
C ALA A 354 -20.98 -4.85 22.60
N ALA A 355 -20.56 -4.19 23.69
CA ALA A 355 -19.43 -3.27 23.65
C ALA A 355 -18.11 -3.97 23.30
N ASP A 356 -17.97 -5.25 23.64
CA ASP A 356 -16.80 -6.05 23.30
C ASP A 356 -16.76 -6.39 21.80
N THR A 357 -17.92 -6.56 21.16
CA THR A 357 -18.02 -6.74 19.70
C THR A 357 -17.73 -5.45 18.92
N VAL A 358 -17.98 -4.28 19.52
CA VAL A 358 -17.67 -2.96 18.93
C VAL A 358 -16.16 -2.60 19.09
N ARG A 359 -15.36 -3.41 19.79
CA ARG A 359 -13.90 -3.22 19.96
C ARG A 359 -13.09 -3.26 18.66
N GLY A 360 -13.68 -3.64 17.53
CA GLY A 360 -12.99 -3.70 16.23
C GLY A 360 -12.55 -2.34 15.66
N LYS A 361 -12.79 -1.21 16.33
CA LYS A 361 -12.35 0.12 15.87
C LYS A 361 -11.53 0.84 16.93
N CYS A 362 -10.35 1.31 16.54
CA CYS A 362 -9.49 2.13 17.37
C CYS A 362 -9.38 3.57 16.83
N ARG A 363 -8.71 4.42 17.61
CA ARG A 363 -8.24 5.73 17.18
C ARG A 363 -6.74 5.83 17.38
N MET A 364 -6.06 6.55 16.51
CA MET A 364 -4.64 6.87 16.62
C MET A 364 -4.48 8.36 16.88
N LEU A 365 -3.78 8.69 17.96
CA LEU A 365 -3.44 10.06 18.33
C LEU A 365 -2.01 10.37 17.90
N VAL A 366 -1.85 11.46 17.17
CA VAL A 366 -0.56 11.98 16.72
C VAL A 366 -0.35 13.32 17.43
N VAL A 367 0.63 13.37 18.33
CA VAL A 367 0.97 14.54 19.13
C VAL A 367 2.30 15.10 18.62
N PRO A 368 2.29 16.16 17.79
CA PRO A 368 3.51 16.86 17.41
C PRO A 368 4.02 17.73 18.57
N GLN A 369 5.31 18.08 18.53
CA GLN A 369 5.97 18.95 19.51
C GLN A 369 5.44 20.38 19.43
N ARG A 370 5.10 20.83 18.22
CA ARG A 370 4.47 22.13 17.97
C ARG A 370 3.23 21.93 17.12
N GLY A 371 2.15 22.60 17.48
CA GLY A 371 0.90 22.61 16.71
C GLY A 371 -0.25 21.86 17.38
N ARG A 372 -1.23 21.45 16.58
CA ARG A 372 -2.46 20.81 17.05
C ARG A 372 -2.29 19.30 17.11
N VAL A 373 -2.93 18.66 18.08
CA VAL A 373 -3.03 17.20 18.16
C VAL A 373 -3.98 16.69 17.08
N PHE A 374 -3.56 15.66 16.37
CA PHE A 374 -4.38 15.00 15.36
C PHE A 374 -4.91 13.67 15.90
N CYS A 375 -6.15 13.33 15.57
CA CYS A 375 -6.82 12.13 16.04
C CYS A 375 -7.55 11.46 14.88
N LEU A 376 -6.99 10.37 14.37
CA LEU A 376 -7.59 9.58 13.32
C LEU A 376 -8.40 8.44 13.95
N GLY A 377 -9.71 8.39 13.70
CA GLY A 377 -10.61 7.40 14.28
C GLY A 377 -11.10 6.38 13.25
N SER A 378 -11.79 5.36 13.75
CA SER A 378 -12.39 4.28 12.94
C SER A 378 -11.35 3.40 12.23
N LEU A 379 -10.19 3.23 12.87
CA LEU A 379 -9.07 2.46 12.36
C LEU A 379 -9.15 1.00 12.76
N ASP A 380 -8.68 0.11 11.90
CA ASP A 380 -8.49 -1.29 12.25
C ASP A 380 -7.33 -1.43 13.28
N PRO A 381 -7.54 -2.07 14.44
CA PRO A 381 -6.52 -2.21 15.47
C PRO A 381 -5.23 -2.86 15.01
N ALA A 382 -5.30 -3.90 14.16
CA ALA A 382 -4.13 -4.63 13.69
C ALA A 382 -3.27 -3.77 12.75
N ARG A 383 -3.90 -3.11 11.77
CA ARG A 383 -3.19 -2.18 10.86
C ARG A 383 -2.66 -0.95 11.59
N ALA A 384 -3.37 -0.46 12.60
CA ALA A 384 -2.87 0.64 13.43
C ALA A 384 -1.63 0.24 14.25
N ASP A 385 -1.61 -0.98 14.80
CA ASP A 385 -0.44 -1.49 15.54
C ASP A 385 0.76 -1.72 14.60
N ALA A 386 0.52 -2.25 13.40
CA ALA A 386 1.55 -2.38 12.36
C ALA A 386 2.14 -1.01 12.00
N MET A 387 1.31 -0.02 11.71
CA MET A 387 1.74 1.36 11.44
C MET A 387 2.56 1.96 12.62
N LEU A 388 2.14 1.74 13.87
CA LEU A 388 2.88 2.19 15.04
C LEU A 388 4.26 1.54 15.16
N SER A 389 4.37 0.24 14.83
CA SER A 389 5.66 -0.46 14.82
C SER A 389 6.60 0.13 13.77
N THR A 390 6.09 0.41 12.57
CA THR A 390 6.87 1.04 11.49
C THR A 390 7.29 2.47 11.86
N ILE A 391 6.42 3.26 12.48
CA ILE A 391 6.79 4.60 12.99
C ILE A 391 7.89 4.49 14.04
N ALA A 392 7.81 3.50 14.94
CA ALA A 392 8.81 3.31 15.99
C ALA A 392 10.18 2.90 15.44
N GLU A 393 10.21 2.06 14.39
CA GLU A 393 11.43 1.70 13.67
C GLU A 393 12.02 2.89 12.93
N ALA A 394 11.20 3.61 12.17
CA ALA A 394 11.61 4.78 11.39
C ALA A 394 12.10 5.95 12.27
N ALA A 395 11.63 6.05 13.52
CA ALA A 395 12.10 7.06 14.47
C ALA A 395 13.43 6.71 15.17
N ARG A 396 13.89 5.46 15.08
CA ARG A 396 15.17 5.00 15.63
C ARG A 396 16.31 5.06 14.62
N ALA A 397 15.98 4.95 13.33
CA ALA A 397 16.88 5.21 12.22
C ALA A 397 17.20 6.71 12.13
#